data_AF-A0A0A3JWG4-F1
#
_entry.id   AF-A0A0A3JWG4-F1
#
_cell.length_a   1.000
_cell.length_b   1.000
_cell.length_c   1.000
_cell.angle_alpha   90.00
_cell.angle_beta   90.00
_cell.angle_gamma   90.00
#
_symmetry.space_group_name_H-M   'P 1'
#
loop_
_entity.id
_entity.type
_entity.pdbx_description
1 polymer ?
#
loop_
_entity_poly.entity_id
_entity_poly.type
_entity_poly.pdbx_seq_one_letter_code
_entity_poly.pdbx_strand_id
1 'polypeptide(L)' 'MLKSLGVLLIFTVIALFQIPQLTKSGMKKEIVIFSILSVFGAVIAILQVNNIPVPNPLDLIGFAMDPINQMFS' A
#
# COMPACT_ATOMS: atom_id res chain seq x y z
N MET A 1 -7.58 16.41 -4.77
CA MET A 1 -6.54 16.60 -5.82
C MET A 1 -5.18 17.03 -5.26
N LEU A 2 -5.04 18.19 -4.61
CA LEU A 2 -3.74 18.68 -4.11
C LEU A 2 -3.04 17.71 -3.14
N LYS A 3 -3.81 17.10 -2.24
CA LYS A 3 -3.25 16.15 -1.27
C LYS A 3 -2.75 14.85 -1.93
N SER A 4 -3.43 14.36 -2.97
CA SER A 4 -3.03 13.15 -3.73
C SER A 4 -1.74 13.39 -4.52
N LEU A 5 -1.53 14.61 -5.02
CA LEU A 5 -0.26 15.01 -5.63
C LEU A 5 0.89 14.96 -4.62
N GLY A 6 0.65 15.39 -3.37
CA GLY A 6 1.64 15.27 -2.29
C GLY A 6 2.04 13.82 -2.01
N VAL A 7 1.06 12.90 -1.97
CA VAL A 7 1.34 11.46 -1.82
C VAL A 7 2.19 10.94 -2.97
N LEU A 8 1.83 11.25 -4.22
CA LEU A 8 2.60 10.82 -5.40
C LEU A 8 4.03 11.37 -5.39
N LEU A 9 4.22 12.62 -4.95
CA LEU A 9 5.54 13.23 -4.79
C LEU A 9 6.40 12.45 -3.79
N ILE A 10 5.84 12.11 -2.63
CA ILE A 10 6.54 11.32 -1.60
C ILE A 10 6.95 9.96 -2.15
N PHE A 11 6.02 9.22 -2.78
CA PHE A 11 6.34 7.91 -3.37
C PHE A 11 7.37 8.00 -4.50
N THR A 12 7.35 9.08 -5.28
CA THR A 12 8.35 9.33 -6.33
C THR A 12 9.73 9.56 -5.73
N VAL A 13 9.83 10.38 -4.68
CA VAL A 13 11.09 10.61 -3.97
C VAL A 13 11.62 9.29 -3.40
N ILE A 14 10.77 8.50 -2.74
CA ILE A 14 11.15 7.18 -2.21
C ILE A 14 11.68 6.28 -3.33
N ALA A 15 10.96 6.17 -4.45
CA ALA A 15 11.37 5.36 -5.59
C ALA A 15 12.70 5.83 -6.19
N LEU A 16 12.94 7.15 -6.27
CA LEU A 16 14.20 7.71 -6.77
C LEU A 16 15.41 7.36 -5.89
N PHE A 17 15.23 7.12 -4.59
CA PHE A 17 16.32 6.65 -3.73
C PHE A 17 16.46 5.12 -3.75
N GLN A 18 15.33 4.39 -3.64
CA GLN A 18 15.34 2.93 -3.50
C GLN A 18 15.60 2.17 -4.80
N ILE A 19 15.02 2.58 -5.93
CA ILE A 19 15.21 1.88 -7.22
C ILE A 19 16.69 1.88 -7.66
N PRO A 20 17.44 2.99 -7.67
CA PRO A 20 18.84 2.95 -8.07
C PRO A 20 19.71 2.18 -7.07
N GLN A 21 19.38 2.21 -5.77
CA GLN A 21 20.08 1.41 -4.76
C GLN A 21 19.90 -0.09 -5.02
N LEU A 22 18.66 -0.53 -5.28
CA LEU A 22 18.31 -1.92 -5.60
C LEU A 22 18.83 -2.38 -6.97
N THR A 23 18.98 -1.44 -7.91
CA THR A 23 19.55 -1.72 -9.23
C THR A 23 21.06 -1.93 -9.12
N LYS A 24 21.75 -1.11 -8.32
CA LYS A 24 23.20 -1.24 -8.06
C LYS A 24 23.57 -2.55 -7.36
N SER A 25 22.69 -3.08 -6.51
CA SER A 25 22.88 -4.38 -5.85
C SER A 25 22.53 -5.59 -6.73
N GLY A 26 22.04 -5.38 -7.96
CA GLY A 26 21.64 -6.46 -8.87
C GLY A 26 20.36 -7.20 -8.46
N MET A 27 19.61 -6.68 -7.48
CA MET A 27 18.49 -7.37 -6.84
C MET A 27 17.18 -7.15 -7.60
N LYS A 28 17.09 -7.71 -8.81
CA LYS A 28 15.93 -7.52 -9.71
C LYS A 28 14.59 -7.95 -9.11
N LYS A 29 14.56 -9.02 -8.30
CA LYS A 29 13.34 -9.49 -7.61
C LYS A 29 12.83 -8.48 -6.58
N GLU A 30 13.74 -7.84 -5.87
CA GLU A 30 13.38 -6.86 -4.84
C GLU A 30 12.83 -5.58 -5.45
N ILE A 31 13.33 -5.16 -6.62
CA ILE A 31 12.75 -4.04 -7.38
C ILE A 31 11.28 -4.30 -7.70
N VAL A 32 10.94 -5.54 -8.10
CA VAL A 32 9.55 -5.93 -8.41
C VAL A 32 8.70 -5.88 -7.15
N ILE A 33 9.14 -6.50 -6.06
CA ILE A 33 8.43 -6.51 -4.77
C ILE A 33 8.21 -5.08 -4.26
N PHE A 34 9.27 -4.26 -4.29
CA PHE A 34 9.24 -2.86 -3.89
C PHE A 34 8.25 -2.04 -4.73
N SER A 35 8.24 -2.24 -6.05
CA SER A 35 7.34 -1.52 -6.95
C SER A 35 5.88 -1.88 -6.69
N ILE A 36 5.57 -3.17 -6.50
CA ILE A 36 4.21 -3.63 -6.18
C ILE A 36 3.75 -3.05 -4.84
N LEU A 37 4.59 -3.14 -3.80
CA LEU A 37 4.31 -2.58 -2.49
C LEU A 37 4.13 -1.05 -2.53
N SER A 38 4.98 -0.35 -3.29
CA SER A 38 4.89 1.09 -3.47
C SER A 38 3.58 1.51 -4.13
N VAL A 39 3.16 0.81 -5.19
CA VAL A 39 1.88 1.08 -5.85
C VAL A 39 0.72 0.84 -4.89
N PHE A 40 0.73 -0.27 -4.15
CA PHE A 40 -0.29 -0.56 -3.14
C PHE A 40 -0.36 0.51 -2.06
N GLY A 41 0.79 0.89 -1.50
CA GLY A 41 0.89 1.94 -0.50
C GLY A 41 0.38 3.29 -1.03
N ALA A 42 0.74 3.65 -2.27
CA ALA A 42 0.29 4.89 -2.90
C ALA A 42 -1.23 4.90 -3.11
N VAL A 43 -1.81 3.80 -3.59
CA VAL A 43 -3.26 3.67 -3.76
C VAL A 43 -3.97 3.83 -2.42
N ILE A 44 -3.56 3.10 -1.38
CA ILE A 44 -4.17 3.18 -0.05
C ILE A 44 -4.04 4.60 0.52
N ALA A 45 -2.85 5.21 0.41
CA ALA A 45 -2.62 6.58 0.89
C ALA A 45 -3.49 7.61 0.14
N ILE A 46 -3.67 7.46 -1.17
CA ILE A 46 -4.56 8.31 -1.97
C ILE A 46 -6.01 8.13 -1.54
N LEU A 47 -6.47 6.90 -1.30
CA LEU A 47 -7.83 6.63 -0.83
C LEU A 47 -8.08 7.29 0.53
N GLN A 48 -7.18 7.10 1.49
CA GLN A 48 -7.27 7.71 2.82
C GLN A 48 -7.30 9.24 2.76
N VAL A 49 -6.43 9.84 1.96
CA VAL A 49 -6.32 11.29 1.81
C VAL A 49 -7.58 11.92 1.19
N ASN A 50 -8.32 11.16 0.38
CA ASN A 50 -9.61 11.57 -0.17
C ASN A 50 -10.80 11.21 0.74
N ASN A 51 -10.54 10.76 1.98
CA ASN A 51 -11.55 10.28 2.93
C ASN A 51 -12.42 9.15 2.37
N ILE A 52 -11.91 8.37 1.40
CA ILE A 52 -12.60 7.17 0.94
C ILE A 52 -12.39 6.13 2.03
N PRO A 53 -13.46 5.52 2.58
CA PRO A 53 -13.35 4.54 3.64
C PRO A 53 -12.57 3.34 3.13
N VAL A 54 -11.32 3.22 3.61
CA VAL A 54 -10.52 2.01 3.46
C VAL A 54 -10.86 1.15 4.67
N PRO A 55 -11.32 -0.11 4.48
CA PRO A 55 -11.61 -1.01 5.59
C PRO A 55 -10.39 -1.07 6.50
N ASN A 56 -10.58 -0.85 7.79
CA ASN A 56 -9.50 -1.00 8.75
C ASN A 56 -9.05 -2.48 8.70
N PRO A 57 -7.75 -2.79 8.81
CA PRO A 57 -7.28 -4.16 9.01
C PRO A 57 -8.09 -4.97 10.03
N LEU A 58 -8.55 -4.33 11.11
CA LEU A 58 -9.43 -4.96 12.10
C LEU A 58 -10.82 -5.29 11.56
N ASP A 59 -11.39 -4.43 10.71
CA ASP A 59 -12.68 -4.68 10.06
C ASP A 59 -12.56 -5.81 9.02
N LEU A 60 -11.42 -5.88 8.32
CA LEU A 60 -11.10 -6.97 7.40
C LEU A 60 -10.96 -8.31 8.14
N ILE A 61 -10.32 -8.31 9.31
CA ILE A 61 -10.24 -9.50 10.18
C ILE A 61 -11.64 -9.88 10.64
N GLY A 62 -12.45 -8.92 11.10
CA GLY A 62 -13.86 -9.14 11.47
C GLY A 62 -14.65 -9.80 10.33
N PHE A 63 -14.58 -9.25 9.13
CA PHE A 63 -15.24 -9.80 7.94
C PHE A 63 -14.75 -11.22 7.58
N ALA A 64 -13.46 -11.50 7.72
CA ALA A 64 -12.91 -12.84 7.50
C ALA A 64 -13.35 -13.83 8.59
N MET A 65 -13.62 -13.34 9.81
CA MET A 65 -14.06 -14.12 10.96
C MET A 65 -15.59 -14.25 11.06
N ASP A 66 -16.37 -13.40 10.39
CA ASP A 66 -17.83 -13.49 10.34
C ASP A 66 -18.37 -14.89 9.98
N PRO A 67 -17.86 -15.60 8.95
CA PRO A 67 -18.31 -16.96 8.67
C PRO A 67 -18.00 -17.95 9.80
N ILE A 68 -16.91 -17.73 10.55
CA ILE A 68 -16.56 -18.55 11.71
C ILE A 68 -17.52 -18.25 12.86
N ASN A 69 -17.77 -16.97 13.14
CA ASN A 69 -18.72 -16.55 14.19
C ASN A 69 -20.13 -17.09 13.95
N GLN A 70 -20.59 -17.17 12.70
CA GLN A 70 -21.89 -17.75 12.34
C GLN A 70 -21.95 -19.28 12.49
N MET A 71 -20.80 -19.99 12.50
CA MET A 71 -20.75 -21.43 12.73
C MET A 71 -20.77 -21.80 14.22
N PHE A 72 -20.37 -20.88 15.10
CA PHE A 72 -20.26 -21.09 16.55
C PHE A 72 -21.32 -20.32 17.37
N SER A 73 -22.26 -19.62 16.70
CA SER A 73 -23.45 -18.97 17.28
C SER A 73 -24.72 -19.73 16.94
#